data_AF-A0A7Y2K3N0-F1
#
_entry.id   AF-A0A7Y2K3N0-F1
#
_cell.length_a   1.000
_cell.length_b   1.000
_cell.length_c   1.000
_cell.angle_alpha   90.00
_cell.angle_beta   90.00
_cell.angle_gamma   90.00
#
_symmetry.space_group_name_H-M   'P 1'
#
loop_
_entity.id
_entity.type
_entity.pdbx_description
1 polymer ?
#
loop_
_entity_poly.entity_id
_entity_poly.type
_entity_poly.pdbx_seq_one_letter_code
_entity_poly.pdbx_strand_id
1 'polypeptide(L)'
;SEINLMTCNLAPGDNVIDVLTIFGGTTIIVPKEWNIVVNVTSILGGFSNKSVRNPAVAIDQTRTLHIKGLAMFGGGEIKTYL
;
A
#
# COMPACT_ATOMS: atom_id res chain seq x y z
N SER A 1 -9.87 -7.24 6.13
CA SER A 1 -8.60 -7.87 6.55
C SER A 1 -7.56 -6.82 6.84
N GLU A 2 -6.55 -7.15 7.65
CA GLU A 2 -5.44 -6.24 7.97
C GLU A 2 -4.11 -6.95 7.77
N ILE A 3 -3.16 -6.26 7.13
CA ILE A 3 -1.79 -6.74 6.91
C ILE A 3 -0.86 -5.70 7.51
N ASN A 4 -0.05 -6.11 8.48
CA ASN A 4 0.89 -5.22 9.16
C ASN A 4 2.34 -5.52 8.74
N LEU A 5 2.97 -4.56 8.09
CA LEU A 5 4.36 -4.63 7.59
C LEU A 5 5.30 -3.68 8.33
N MET A 6 4.91 -3.14 9.50
CA MET A 6 5.70 -2.15 10.24
C MET A 6 7.09 -2.66 10.65
N THR A 7 7.24 -3.97 10.82
CA THR A 7 8.51 -4.62 11.20
C THR A 7 9.22 -5.28 10.00
N CYS A 8 8.78 -4.98 8.78
CA CYS A 8 9.36 -5.50 7.55
C CYS A 8 10.32 -4.49 6.91
N ASN A 9 11.25 -5.02 6.11
CA ASN A 9 12.11 -4.23 5.24
C ASN A 9 11.85 -4.61 3.78
N LEU A 10 11.74 -3.62 2.91
CA LEU A 10 11.69 -3.84 1.46
C LEU A 10 13.04 -4.33 0.94
N ALA A 11 13.01 -5.34 0.08
CA ALA A 11 14.17 -5.71 -0.71
C ALA A 11 14.50 -4.61 -1.75
N PRO A 12 15.76 -4.52 -2.22
CA PRO A 12 16.11 -3.64 -3.33
C PRO A 12 15.26 -3.89 -4.58
N GLY A 13 14.96 -2.82 -5.32
CA GLY A 13 14.18 -2.86 -6.55
C GLY A 13 12.67 -2.75 -6.36
N ASP A 14 11.93 -3.29 -7.32
CA ASP A 14 10.47 -3.26 -7.34
C ASP A 14 9.88 -4.49 -6.66
N ASN A 15 9.10 -4.25 -5.62
CA ASN A 15 8.38 -5.26 -4.85
C ASN A 15 6.90 -5.10 -5.11
N VAL A 16 6.16 -6.20 -5.22
CA VAL A 16 4.76 -6.15 -5.67
C VAL A 16 3.86 -6.88 -4.67
N ILE A 17 2.77 -6.20 -4.29
CA ILE A 17 1.60 -6.84 -3.66
C ILE A 17 0.47 -6.78 -4.68
N ASP A 18 -0.02 -7.96 -5.05
CA ASP A 18 -1.22 -8.11 -5.89
C ASP A 18 -2.44 -8.30 -4.99
N VAL A 19 -3.43 -7.44 -5.15
CA VAL A 19 -4.64 -7.40 -4.32
C VAL A 19 -5.85 -7.73 -5.17
N LEU A 20 -6.59 -8.76 -4.77
CA LEU A 20 -7.92 -9.06 -5.25
C LEU A 20 -8.92 -8.98 -4.08
N THR A 21 -9.82 -8.00 -4.14
CA THR A 21 -10.97 -7.88 -3.24
C THR A 21 -12.23 -7.88 -4.08
N ILE A 22 -13.21 -8.73 -3.76
CA ILE A 22 -14.50 -8.80 -4.48
C ILE A 22 -15.65 -8.29 -3.61
N PHE A 23 -15.56 -8.47 -2.30
CA PHE A 23 -16.46 -7.89 -1.30
C PHE A 23 -15.66 -7.53 -0.05
N GLY A 24 -15.98 -6.39 0.58
CA GLY A 24 -15.28 -5.93 1.79
C GLY A 24 -14.00 -5.16 1.48
N GLY A 25 -12.96 -5.30 2.30
CA GLY A 25 -11.71 -4.60 2.05
C GLY A 25 -10.51 -4.98 2.89
N THR A 26 -9.36 -4.43 2.52
CA THR A 26 -8.06 -4.70 3.15
C THR A 26 -7.36 -3.41 3.53
N THR A 27 -6.82 -3.38 4.75
CA THR A 27 -5.90 -2.35 5.23
C THR A 27 -4.48 -2.89 5.19
N ILE A 28 -3.58 -2.17 4.53
CA ILE A 28 -2.14 -2.48 4.47
C ILE A 28 -1.41 -1.41 5.26
N ILE A 29 -0.76 -1.82 6.34
CA ILE A 29 -0.01 -0.93 7.22
C ILE A 29 1.47 -1.05 6.87
N VAL A 30 2.09 0.09 6.57
CA VAL A 30 3.46 0.16 6.04
C VAL A 30 4.30 1.19 6.80
N PRO A 31 5.62 0.98 6.89
CA PRO A 31 6.57 1.99 7.36
C PRO A 31 6.47 3.31 6.57
N LYS A 32 6.74 4.45 7.22
CA LYS A 32 6.58 5.81 6.66
C LYS A 32 7.65 6.16 5.61
N GLU A 33 8.72 5.38 5.56
CA GLU A 33 9.91 5.55 4.74
C GLU A 33 9.79 4.86 3.38
N TRP A 34 8.79 4.00 3.20
CA TRP A 34 8.64 3.22 1.99
C TRP A 34 8.17 4.09 0.82
N ASN A 35 8.81 3.92 -0.34
CA ASN A 35 8.28 4.43 -1.58
C ASN A 35 7.13 3.53 -2.05
N ILE A 36 5.93 4.09 -2.21
CA ILE A 36 4.72 3.32 -2.50
C ILE A 36 4.03 3.89 -3.74
N VAL A 37 3.74 3.01 -4.68
CA VAL A 37 2.98 3.30 -5.90
C VAL A 37 1.72 2.44 -5.90
N VAL A 38 0.57 3.06 -6.17
CA VAL A 38 -0.74 2.39 -6.12
C VAL A 38 -1.37 2.39 -7.50
N ASN A 39 -1.58 1.20 -8.05
CA ASN A 39 -2.21 0.93 -9.34
C ASN A 39 -3.29 -0.15 -9.20
N VAL A 40 -4.27 0.10 -8.33
CA VAL A 40 -5.42 -0.80 -8.12
C VAL A 40 -6.61 -0.28 -8.93
N THR A 41 -7.16 -1.12 -9.80
CA THR A 41 -8.42 -0.83 -10.49
C THR A 41 -9.57 -1.07 -9.52
N SER A 42 -10.43 -0.07 -9.33
CA SER A 42 -11.59 -0.18 -8.44
C SER A 42 -12.90 -0.12 -9.24
N ILE A 43 -13.80 -1.06 -9.02
CA ILE A 43 -15.13 -1.13 -9.62
C ILE A 43 -16.17 -1.13 -8.50
N LEU A 44 -16.98 -0.07 -8.40
CA LEU A 44 -17.98 0.12 -7.33
C LEU A 44 -17.37 0.05 -5.93
N GLY A 45 -16.44 0.98 -5.65
CA GLY A 45 -15.64 1.00 -4.43
C GLY A 45 -14.42 1.93 -4.53
N GLY A 46 -13.37 1.70 -3.74
CA GLY A 46 -12.16 2.51 -3.82
C GLY A 46 -10.95 1.98 -3.06
N PHE A 47 -9.75 2.25 -3.58
CA PHE A 47 -8.48 1.94 -2.93
C PHE A 47 -7.67 3.22 -2.72
N SER A 48 -7.31 3.55 -1.48
CA SER A 48 -6.70 4.84 -1.14
C SER A 48 -5.33 4.70 -0.49
N ASN A 49 -4.41 5.59 -0.83
CA ASN A 49 -3.17 5.73 -0.07
C ASN A 49 -3.30 6.87 0.95
N LYS A 50 -3.35 6.53 2.24
CA LYS A 50 -3.38 7.46 3.37
C LYS A 50 -2.07 7.40 4.19
N SER A 51 -0.99 6.85 3.63
CA SER A 51 0.32 6.83 4.28
C SER A 51 0.79 8.25 4.55
N VAL A 52 1.18 8.55 5.79
CA VAL A 52 1.77 9.85 6.15
C VAL A 52 3.26 9.78 5.88
N ARG A 53 3.75 10.66 5.01
CA ARG A 53 5.19 10.79 4.73
C ARG A 53 5.82 11.77 5.70
N ASN A 54 7.01 11.44 6.20
CA ASN A 54 7.82 12.40 6.95
C ASN A 54 8.58 13.30 5.96
N PRO A 55 8.30 14.62 5.89
CA PRO A 55 8.97 15.53 4.96
C PRO A 55 10.48 15.65 5.21
N ALA A 56 10.94 15.33 6.43
CA ALA A 56 12.35 15.40 6.81
C ALA A 56 13.18 14.19 6.35
N VAL A 57 12.54 13.14 5.83
CA VAL A 57 13.23 11.90 5.40
C VAL A 57 13.15 11.79 3.89
N ALA A 58 14.32 11.76 3.24
CA ALA A 58 14.40 11.48 1.81
C ALA A 58 13.90 10.06 1.53
N ILE A 59 13.00 9.92 0.55
CA ILE A 59 12.48 8.62 0.13
C ILE A 59 13.58 7.86 -0.60
N ASP A 60 13.87 6.64 -0.15
CA ASP A 60 14.74 5.72 -0.88
C ASP A 60 14.01 5.21 -2.12
N GLN A 61 14.35 5.78 -3.29
CA GLN A 61 13.78 5.36 -4.57
C GLN A 61 14.37 4.04 -5.08
N THR A 62 15.41 3.50 -4.44
CA THR A 62 15.99 2.20 -4.83
C THR A 62 15.11 1.02 -4.42
N ARG A 63 14.06 1.25 -3.62
CA ARG A 63 13.12 0.22 -3.15
C ARG A 63 11.70 0.76 -3.23
N THR A 64 10.90 0.16 -4.09
CA THR A 64 9.50 0.59 -4.30
C THR A 64 8.55 -0.56 -4.05
N LEU A 65 7.50 -0.29 -3.29
CA LEU A 65 6.35 -1.17 -3.16
C LEU A 65 5.25 -0.75 -4.13
N HIS A 66 4.96 -1.61 -5.10
CA HIS A 66 3.84 -1.47 -6.02
C HIS A 66 2.66 -2.25 -5.48
N ILE A 67 1.54 -1.57 -5.27
CA ILE A 67 0.27 -2.22 -4.93
C ILE A 67 -0.61 -2.17 -6.17
N LYS A 68 -0.92 -3.35 -6.73
CA LYS A 68 -1.70 -3.48 -7.96
C LYS A 68 -2.82 -4.51 -7.79
N GLY A 69 -3.74 -4.54 -8.74
CA GLY A 69 -4.80 -5.56 -8.79
C GLY A 69 -6.19 -4.95 -8.93
N LEU A 70 -7.20 -5.66 -8.42
CA LEU A 70 -8.62 -5.35 -8.59
C LEU A 70 -9.36 -5.31 -7.25
N ALA A 71 -10.08 -4.22 -7.01
CA ALA A 71 -11.05 -4.11 -5.93
C ALA A 71 -12.46 -3.94 -6.53
N MET A 72 -13.36 -4.87 -6.24
CA MET A 72 -14.76 -4.85 -6.67
C MET A 72 -15.67 -4.80 -5.44
N PHE A 73 -16.81 -4.09 -5.51
CA PHE A 73 -17.83 -4.00 -4.45
C PHE A 73 -17.26 -3.84 -3.02
N GLY A 74 -16.27 -2.95 -2.88
CA GLY A 74 -15.39 -2.93 -1.72
C GLY A 74 -14.18 -2.04 -1.92
N GLY A 75 -13.12 -2.24 -1.13
CA GLY A 75 -11.98 -1.34 -1.22
C GLY A 75 -10.77 -1.74 -0.41
N GLY A 76 -9.89 -0.77 -0.22
CA GLY A 76 -8.76 -0.93 0.68
C GLY A 76 -8.07 0.39 0.94
N GLU A 77 -7.20 0.37 1.93
CA GLU A 77 -6.38 1.52 2.23
C GLU A 77 -4.96 1.13 2.64
N ILE A 78 -4.03 1.98 2.27
CA ILE A 78 -2.67 1.95 2.79
C ILE A 78 -2.59 3.00 3.88
N LYS A 79 -2.06 2.61 5.04
CA LYS A 79 -1.92 3.48 6.22
C LYS A 79 -0.53 3.33 6.81
N THR A 80 -0.15 4.36 7.55
CA THR A 80 1.03 4.33 8.43
C THR A 80 0.58 4.74 9.82
N TYR A 81 1.08 4.10 10.86
CA TYR A 81 0.87 4.56 12.23
C TYR A 81 1.81 5.73 12.55
N LEU A 82 1.34 6.64 13.41
CA LEU A 82 2.09 7.80 13.90
C LEU A 82 3.21 7.38 14.85
#